data_AF-A0A937ZLM6-F1
#
_entry.id   AF-A0A937ZLM6-F1
#
_cell.length_a   1.000
_cell.length_b   1.000
_cell.length_c   1.000
_cell.angle_alpha   90.00
_cell.angle_beta   90.00
_cell.angle_gamma   90.00
#
_symmetry.space_group_name_H-M   'P 1'
#
loop_
_entity.id
_entity.type
_entity.pdbx_description
1 polymer ?
#
loop_
_entity_poly.entity_id
_entity_poly.type
_entity_poly.pdbx_seq_one_letter_code
_entity_poly.pdbx_strand_id
1 'polypeptide(L)'
;MSNRMKGKQTPFEAYGHSADWPEISARATNLPSNKAWRFAPDARERLNRDGRDFLDRQLMETRWLSTLARQYVSAVCDPNQVWVVTGQHTGLIRGKWGLDKLLPDHNYTTAKNRADHRHHAIDALVVALTDRSLLMKLTKGYDDDRDRIKIDPPWEKDKLRNDLEAALKRMIVSHKPDHGYQGKLHEDTAYGTVKQEELDEKGKSLGNLVYRKALAALTDNEIERIRDRRLRDMVRAHVDAAAKNEIPLAKALLDFRDSVRDPHIKHGLKRVRLVKSEKPDYLVPVKDPKTGAVYKSYSAGKNVFIEIFELPDGTWDGEAATFFQANQTSHALTWPAKFPGARLLMRLFKDDLLRIDYEGESRVVRVVRLEPSASRVRLAEHKETGVLQERHDNPDDPFRWIFGQYDRLKEWKAERVRVDELGRVWRVHPKN
;
A
#
# COMPACT_ATOMS: atom_id res chain seq x y z
N MET A 1 10.62 -27.49 -19.27
CA MET A 1 9.99 -27.88 -17.98
C MET A 1 10.43 -27.02 -16.80
N SER A 2 11.71 -26.62 -16.71
CA SER A 2 12.25 -25.82 -15.58
C SER A 2 11.44 -24.54 -15.27
N ASN A 3 11.15 -23.66 -16.23
CA ASN A 3 10.36 -22.44 -15.93
C ASN A 3 8.95 -22.70 -15.35
N ARG A 4 8.33 -23.84 -15.70
CA ARG A 4 7.02 -24.24 -15.18
C ARG A 4 7.11 -24.69 -13.72
N MET A 5 8.21 -25.35 -13.32
CA MET A 5 8.43 -25.78 -11.94
C MET A 5 8.80 -24.61 -11.02
N LYS A 6 9.62 -23.67 -11.50
CA LYS A 6 9.99 -22.45 -10.77
C LYS A 6 8.78 -21.58 -10.43
N GLY A 7 7.83 -21.40 -11.36
CA GLY A 7 6.68 -20.54 -11.14
C GLY A 7 7.06 -19.13 -10.66
N LYS A 8 6.42 -18.65 -9.58
CA LYS A 8 6.66 -17.33 -8.97
C LYS A 8 7.78 -17.34 -7.90
N GLN A 9 8.57 -18.42 -7.82
CA GLN A 9 9.69 -18.55 -6.88
C GLN A 9 10.97 -17.94 -7.44
N THR A 10 11.92 -17.59 -6.56
CA THR A 10 13.32 -17.32 -6.94
C THR A 10 14.00 -18.61 -7.39
N PRO A 11 15.12 -18.54 -8.15
CA PRO A 11 15.90 -19.72 -8.49
C PRO A 11 16.29 -20.57 -7.27
N PHE A 12 16.72 -19.94 -6.17
CA PHE A 12 17.06 -20.67 -4.94
C PHE A 12 15.84 -21.30 -4.27
N GLU A 13 14.70 -20.60 -4.16
CA GLU A 13 13.47 -21.17 -3.60
C GLU A 13 12.97 -22.41 -4.38
N ALA A 14 13.17 -22.41 -5.70
CA ALA A 14 12.71 -23.50 -6.58
C ALA A 14 13.69 -24.68 -6.63
N TYR A 15 15.01 -24.41 -6.62
CA TYR A 15 16.04 -25.40 -6.93
C TYR A 15 17.13 -25.55 -5.87
N GLY A 16 17.19 -24.68 -4.85
CA GLY A 16 18.26 -24.65 -3.84
C GLY A 16 18.41 -25.94 -3.05
N HIS A 17 17.37 -26.76 -3.02
CA HIS A 17 17.35 -28.07 -2.36
C HIS A 17 17.33 -29.25 -3.34
N SER A 18 17.52 -28.99 -4.64
CA SER A 18 17.56 -30.02 -5.68
C SER A 18 18.99 -30.50 -5.95
N ALA A 19 19.13 -31.71 -6.49
CA ALA A 19 20.42 -32.26 -6.91
C ALA A 19 21.11 -31.41 -7.99
N ASP A 20 20.34 -30.62 -8.74
CA ASP A 20 20.84 -29.76 -9.82
C ASP A 20 21.43 -28.44 -9.31
N TRP A 21 21.25 -28.10 -8.03
CA TRP A 21 21.69 -26.82 -7.46
C TRP A 21 23.18 -26.52 -7.62
N PRO A 22 24.12 -27.47 -7.37
CA PRO A 22 25.55 -27.20 -7.49
C PRO A 22 25.94 -26.70 -8.88
N GLU A 23 25.35 -27.29 -9.93
CA GLU A 23 25.61 -26.88 -11.32
C GLU A 23 24.98 -25.51 -11.63
N ILE A 24 23.76 -25.25 -11.14
CA ILE A 24 23.09 -23.96 -11.30
C ILE A 24 23.89 -22.84 -10.61
N SER A 25 24.38 -23.11 -9.38
CA SER A 25 25.17 -22.16 -8.60
C SER A 25 26.49 -21.83 -9.27
N ALA A 26 27.21 -22.84 -9.79
CA ALA A 26 28.46 -22.65 -10.53
C ALA A 26 28.28 -21.86 -11.84
N ARG A 27 27.14 -21.99 -12.53
CA ARG A 27 26.82 -21.14 -13.68
C ARG A 27 26.47 -19.72 -13.27
N ALA A 28 25.78 -19.55 -12.13
CA ALA A 28 25.38 -18.24 -11.63
C ALA A 28 26.59 -17.38 -11.19
N THR A 29 27.68 -17.97 -10.70
CA THR A 29 28.91 -17.25 -10.35
C THR A 29 29.61 -16.62 -11.55
N ASN A 30 29.37 -17.13 -12.77
CA ASN A 30 29.92 -16.54 -14.01
C ASN A 30 29.08 -15.36 -14.53
N LEU A 31 27.96 -15.03 -13.88
CA LEU A 31 27.15 -13.88 -14.26
C LEU A 31 27.74 -12.58 -13.67
N PRO A 32 27.53 -11.43 -14.32
CA PRO A 32 27.81 -10.14 -13.72
C PRO A 32 27.11 -9.96 -12.36
N SER A 33 27.73 -9.22 -11.43
CA SER A 33 27.26 -9.08 -10.04
C SER A 33 25.81 -8.60 -9.92
N ASN A 34 25.34 -7.77 -10.86
CA ASN A 34 23.96 -7.26 -10.94
C ASN A 34 22.92 -8.34 -11.32
N LYS A 35 23.35 -9.51 -11.79
CA LYS A 35 22.50 -10.66 -12.14
C LYS A 35 22.74 -11.85 -11.20
N ALA A 36 23.99 -12.09 -10.79
CA ALA A 36 24.37 -13.23 -9.94
C ALA A 36 23.56 -13.28 -8.63
N TRP A 37 23.32 -12.11 -8.00
CA TRP A 37 22.57 -12.04 -6.75
C TRP A 37 21.14 -12.61 -6.84
N ARG A 38 20.53 -12.66 -8.03
CA ARG A 38 19.18 -13.22 -8.22
C ARG A 38 19.12 -14.72 -7.93
N PHE A 39 20.26 -15.39 -7.81
CA PHE A 39 20.40 -16.81 -7.50
C PHE A 39 20.82 -17.07 -6.06
N ALA A 40 21.10 -16.04 -5.26
CA ALA A 40 21.51 -16.21 -3.88
C ALA A 40 20.35 -16.68 -2.98
N PRO A 41 20.61 -17.34 -1.83
CA PRO A 41 19.57 -17.76 -0.90
C PRO A 41 18.68 -16.62 -0.40
N ASP A 42 19.27 -15.44 -0.21
CA ASP A 42 18.63 -14.20 0.23
C ASP A 42 18.00 -13.40 -0.92
N ALA A 43 17.96 -13.92 -2.16
CA ALA A 43 17.50 -13.17 -3.33
C ALA A 43 16.08 -12.62 -3.17
N ARG A 44 15.18 -13.32 -2.48
CA ARG A 44 13.82 -12.85 -2.20
C ARG A 44 13.82 -11.66 -1.25
N GLU A 45 14.57 -11.76 -0.16
CA GLU A 45 14.72 -10.69 0.83
C GLU A 45 15.34 -9.45 0.18
N ARG A 46 16.41 -9.64 -0.59
CA ARG A 46 17.06 -8.57 -1.33
C ARG A 46 16.14 -7.93 -2.37
N LEU A 47 15.32 -8.72 -3.07
CA LEU A 47 14.33 -8.18 -4.02
C LEU A 47 13.27 -7.34 -3.30
N ASN A 48 12.74 -7.84 -2.18
CA ASN A 48 11.73 -7.15 -1.38
C ASN A 48 12.29 -5.87 -0.75
N ARG A 49 13.52 -5.92 -0.21
CA ARG A 49 14.21 -4.79 0.41
C ARG A 49 14.60 -3.72 -0.61
N ASP A 50 15.22 -4.13 -1.71
CA ASP A 50 15.83 -3.18 -2.62
C ASP A 50 14.84 -2.62 -3.67
N GLY A 51 13.71 -3.30 -3.94
CA GLY A 51 12.64 -2.81 -4.82
C GLY A 51 13.08 -2.36 -6.23
N ARG A 52 14.29 -2.74 -6.66
CA ARG A 52 15.05 -2.02 -7.70
C ARG A 52 14.32 -1.93 -9.03
N ASP A 53 13.70 -3.02 -9.48
CA ASP A 53 12.99 -3.06 -10.76
C ASP A 53 11.81 -2.07 -10.81
N PHE A 54 11.15 -1.79 -9.68
CA PHE A 54 10.07 -0.80 -9.60
C PHE A 54 10.61 0.63 -9.55
N LEU A 55 11.67 0.87 -8.76
CA LEU A 55 12.35 2.16 -8.68
C LEU A 55 12.98 2.56 -10.02
N ASP A 56 13.61 1.62 -10.73
CA ASP A 56 14.24 1.87 -12.02
C ASP A 56 13.21 2.24 -13.09
N ARG A 57 12.03 1.58 -13.09
CA ARG A 57 10.93 1.97 -13.98
C ARG A 57 10.44 3.38 -13.67
N GLN A 58 10.21 3.72 -12.40
CA GLN A 58 9.80 5.07 -12.00
C GLN A 58 10.84 6.12 -12.38
N LEU A 59 12.14 5.81 -12.26
CA LEU A 59 13.22 6.70 -12.68
C LEU A 59 13.22 6.93 -14.19
N MET A 60 13.00 5.88 -15.00
CA MET A 60 12.89 6.02 -16.45
C MET A 60 11.65 6.83 -16.86
N GLU A 61 10.50 6.56 -16.26
CA GLU A 61 9.27 7.32 -16.49
C GLU A 61 9.45 8.80 -16.13
N THR A 62 10.09 9.09 -15.00
CA THR A 62 10.37 10.47 -14.57
C THR A 62 11.28 11.20 -15.56
N ARG A 63 12.33 10.54 -16.07
CA ARG A 63 13.21 11.13 -17.10
C ARG A 63 12.45 11.45 -18.38
N TRP A 64 11.59 10.54 -18.82
CA TRP A 64 10.78 10.74 -20.00
C TRP A 64 9.79 11.90 -19.80
N LEU A 65 9.10 11.97 -18.66
CA LEU A 65 8.20 13.06 -18.31
C LEU A 65 8.90 14.42 -18.24
N SER A 66 10.09 14.50 -17.64
CA SER A 66 10.89 15.74 -17.65
C SER A 66 11.27 16.18 -19.08
N THR A 67 11.57 15.23 -19.96
CA THR A 67 11.90 15.51 -21.37
C THR A 67 10.69 16.06 -22.11
N LEU A 68 9.53 15.43 -21.94
CA LEU A 68 8.28 15.88 -22.54
C LEU A 68 7.83 17.24 -21.99
N ALA A 69 7.94 17.45 -20.67
CA ALA A 69 7.62 18.72 -20.04
C ALA A 69 8.49 19.86 -20.59
N ARG A 70 9.79 19.61 -20.77
CA ARG A 70 10.68 20.58 -21.42
C ARG A 70 10.22 20.91 -22.83
N GLN A 71 9.93 19.89 -23.66
CA GLN A 71 9.46 20.10 -25.03
C GLN A 71 8.17 20.94 -25.06
N TYR A 72 7.21 20.63 -24.19
CA TYR A 72 5.95 21.34 -24.09
C TYR A 72 6.14 22.80 -23.66
N VAL A 73 6.92 23.05 -22.61
CA VAL A 73 7.16 24.42 -22.11
C VAL A 73 7.97 25.23 -23.14
N SER A 74 8.96 24.64 -23.80
CA SER A 74 9.72 25.29 -24.88
C SER A 74 8.89 25.59 -26.14
N ALA A 75 7.70 25.00 -26.30
CA ALA A 75 6.79 25.36 -27.39
C ALA A 75 6.02 26.66 -27.12
N VAL A 76 5.90 27.06 -25.85
CA VAL A 76 5.12 28.24 -25.41
C VAL A 76 6.02 29.37 -24.89
N CYS A 77 7.17 29.01 -24.30
CA CYS A 77 8.16 29.95 -23.76
C CYS A 77 9.43 29.95 -24.61
N ASP A 78 10.27 30.98 -24.49
CA ASP A 78 11.59 31.01 -25.14
C ASP A 78 12.41 29.77 -24.72
N PRO A 79 12.79 28.88 -25.66
CA PRO A 79 13.57 27.69 -25.35
C PRO A 79 14.89 27.98 -24.63
N ASN A 80 15.47 29.17 -24.81
CA ASN A 80 16.71 29.58 -24.12
C ASN A 80 16.50 29.90 -22.63
N GLN A 81 15.25 30.11 -22.22
CA GLN A 81 14.84 30.33 -20.83
C GLN A 81 14.29 29.06 -20.16
N VAL A 82 14.41 27.89 -20.81
CA VAL A 82 13.96 26.61 -20.27
C VAL A 82 15.15 25.66 -20.15
N TRP A 83 15.53 25.32 -18.92
CA TRP A 83 16.55 24.32 -18.62
C TRP A 83 16.05 23.25 -17.66
N VAL A 84 16.77 22.14 -17.62
CA VAL A 84 16.47 21.00 -16.76
C VAL A 84 17.64 20.81 -15.82
N VAL A 85 17.35 20.69 -14.54
CA VAL A 85 18.34 20.39 -13.49
C VAL A 85 18.20 18.92 -13.13
N THR A 86 19.32 18.19 -13.10
CA THR A 86 19.33 16.77 -12.74
C THR A 86 19.19 16.60 -11.22
N GLY A 87 18.63 15.48 -10.76
CA GLY A 87 18.51 15.20 -9.33
C GLY A 87 19.86 15.17 -8.59
N GLN A 88 20.95 14.80 -9.28
CA GLN A 88 22.32 14.88 -8.72
C GLN A 88 22.72 16.33 -8.47
N HIS A 89 22.49 17.24 -9.42
CA HIS A 89 22.77 18.66 -9.23
C HIS A 89 21.90 19.28 -8.13
N THR A 90 20.60 18.97 -8.12
CA THR A 90 19.70 19.43 -7.05
C THR A 90 20.18 18.97 -5.68
N GLY A 91 20.56 17.69 -5.54
CA GLY A 91 21.08 17.15 -4.28
C GLY A 91 22.36 17.85 -3.81
N LEU A 92 23.31 18.08 -4.73
CA LEU A 92 24.56 18.78 -4.43
C LEU A 92 24.32 20.21 -3.96
N ILE A 93 23.54 21.00 -4.71
CA ILE A 93 23.24 22.40 -4.37
C ILE A 93 22.51 22.46 -3.02
N ARG A 94 21.51 21.61 -2.82
CA ARG A 94 20.73 21.54 -1.58
C ARG A 94 21.60 21.24 -0.36
N GLY A 95 22.58 20.34 -0.51
CA GLY A 95 23.56 20.02 0.53
C GLY A 95 24.50 21.19 0.84
N LYS A 96 25.02 21.87 -0.18
CA LYS A 96 25.87 23.07 0.00
C LYS A 96 25.13 24.21 0.71
N TRP A 97 23.87 24.42 0.36
CA TRP A 97 22.99 25.40 1.01
C TRP A 97 22.49 24.95 2.39
N GLY A 98 22.78 23.72 2.82
CA GLY A 98 22.40 23.21 4.14
C GLY A 98 20.89 22.99 4.29
N LEU A 99 20.17 22.77 3.19
CA LEU A 99 18.70 22.61 3.20
C LEU A 99 18.25 21.17 3.47
N ASP A 100 19.15 20.17 3.38
CA ASP A 100 18.84 18.77 3.69
C ASP A 100 18.29 18.58 5.11
N LYS A 101 18.69 19.46 6.04
CA LYS A 101 18.31 19.39 7.46
C LYS A 101 17.02 20.14 7.81
N LEU A 102 16.25 20.62 6.82
CA LEU A 102 15.01 21.37 7.08
C LEU A 102 13.81 20.48 7.38
N LEU A 103 13.83 19.25 6.92
CA LEU A 103 12.88 18.20 7.27
C LEU A 103 13.68 17.06 7.90
N PRO A 104 14.18 17.22 9.13
CA PRO A 104 14.92 16.16 9.78
C PRO A 104 14.00 14.94 9.93
N ASP A 105 14.53 13.76 9.63
CA ASP A 105 13.96 12.53 10.14
C ASP A 105 14.45 12.41 11.59
N HIS A 106 13.57 12.18 12.55
CA HIS A 106 13.94 12.14 13.97
C HIS A 106 15.02 11.07 14.27
N ASN A 107 15.27 10.14 13.33
CA ASN A 107 16.29 9.09 13.45
C ASN A 107 17.51 9.23 12.52
N TYR A 108 17.48 10.12 11.53
CA TYR A 108 18.59 10.27 10.57
C TYR A 108 19.07 11.72 10.52
N THR A 109 20.14 12.00 11.26
CA THR A 109 20.77 13.33 11.33
C THR A 109 21.49 13.74 10.04
N THR A 110 21.66 12.82 9.08
CA THR A 110 22.48 13.00 7.87
C THR A 110 21.80 12.62 6.55
N ALA A 111 20.62 11.99 6.54
CA ALA A 111 19.97 11.54 5.32
C ALA A 111 18.70 12.36 5.00
N LYS A 112 18.47 12.66 3.71
CA LYS A 112 17.25 13.30 3.19
C LYS A 112 16.02 12.54 3.71
N ASN A 113 15.19 13.17 4.53
CA ASN A 113 13.91 12.60 4.94
C ASN A 113 12.97 12.54 3.72
N ARG A 114 12.82 11.34 3.16
CA ARG A 114 11.88 11.08 2.05
C ARG A 114 10.47 10.78 2.55
N ALA A 115 10.27 10.70 3.86
CA ALA A 115 9.01 10.35 4.50
C ALA A 115 8.07 11.55 4.69
N ASP A 116 8.51 12.76 4.32
CA ASP A 116 7.69 13.99 4.25
C ASP A 116 7.62 14.54 2.82
N HIS A 117 6.43 14.59 2.21
CA HIS A 117 6.19 15.07 0.85
C HIS A 117 6.72 16.48 0.56
N ARG A 118 6.85 17.34 1.58
CA ARG A 118 7.31 18.73 1.43
C ARG A 118 8.77 18.81 0.98
N HIS A 119 9.53 17.71 1.01
CA HIS A 119 10.88 17.67 0.42
C HIS A 119 10.88 17.99 -1.08
N HIS A 120 9.77 17.74 -1.80
CA HIS A 120 9.62 18.13 -3.20
C HIS A 120 9.62 19.65 -3.37
N ALA A 121 9.08 20.40 -2.42
CA ALA A 121 9.11 21.86 -2.46
C ALA A 121 10.52 22.42 -2.24
N ILE A 122 11.32 21.77 -1.39
CA ILE A 122 12.74 22.11 -1.20
C ILE A 122 13.50 21.90 -2.52
N ASP A 123 13.29 20.74 -3.17
CA ASP A 123 13.90 20.44 -4.46
C ASP A 123 13.46 21.45 -5.53
N ALA A 124 12.17 21.81 -5.57
CA ALA A 124 11.64 22.80 -6.51
C ALA A 124 12.24 24.20 -6.31
N LEU A 125 12.41 24.65 -5.05
CA LEU A 125 13.08 25.92 -4.76
C LEU A 125 14.53 25.90 -5.26
N VAL A 126 15.27 24.82 -5.00
CA VAL A 126 16.64 24.67 -5.48
C VAL A 126 16.70 24.75 -7.00
N VAL A 127 15.79 24.08 -7.71
CA VAL A 127 15.70 24.16 -9.17
C VAL A 127 15.40 25.60 -9.63
N ALA A 128 14.45 26.28 -9.00
CA ALA A 128 14.07 27.65 -9.34
C ALA A 128 15.21 28.66 -9.12
N LEU A 129 16.04 28.45 -8.10
CA LEU A 129 17.19 29.29 -7.77
C LEU A 129 18.48 28.88 -8.51
N THR A 130 18.43 27.84 -9.36
CA THR A 130 19.56 27.39 -10.16
C THR A 130 19.51 28.03 -11.54
N ASP A 131 20.38 29.01 -11.79
CA ASP A 131 20.53 29.63 -13.11
C ASP A 131 21.41 28.80 -14.07
N ARG A 132 21.44 29.23 -15.35
CA ARG A 132 22.24 28.58 -16.40
C ARG A 132 23.75 28.63 -16.13
N SER A 133 24.24 29.68 -15.47
CA SER A 133 25.68 29.85 -15.17
C SER A 133 26.12 28.83 -14.12
N LEU A 134 25.35 28.70 -13.04
CA LEU A 134 25.55 27.72 -11.99
C LEU A 134 25.45 26.29 -12.55
N LEU A 135 24.46 26.02 -13.39
CA LEU A 135 24.34 24.71 -14.04
C LEU A 135 25.57 24.38 -14.91
N MET A 136 26.05 25.33 -15.71
CA MET A 136 27.26 25.15 -16.52
C MET A 136 28.51 24.92 -15.65
N LYS A 137 28.63 25.65 -14.54
CA LYS A 137 29.71 25.47 -13.55
C LYS A 137 29.71 24.06 -12.98
N LEU A 138 28.53 23.51 -12.67
CA LEU A 138 28.37 22.14 -12.16
C LEU A 138 28.72 21.07 -13.19
N THR A 139 28.36 21.29 -14.46
CA THR A 139 28.65 20.32 -15.54
C THR A 139 30.13 20.26 -15.93
N LYS A 140 30.87 21.36 -15.77
CA LYS A 140 32.29 21.44 -16.14
C LYS A 140 33.25 20.86 -15.10
N GLY A 141 32.81 20.69 -13.85
CA GLY A 141 33.60 20.01 -12.83
C GLY A 141 33.65 18.50 -13.09
N TYR A 142 34.86 17.93 -13.14
CA TYR A 142 35.07 16.48 -13.00
C TYR A 142 34.47 16.01 -11.68
N ASP A 143 33.99 14.76 -11.61
CA ASP A 143 33.26 14.24 -10.44
C ASP A 143 34.03 14.46 -9.12
N ASP A 144 35.36 14.36 -9.12
CA ASP A 144 36.21 14.55 -7.93
C ASP A 144 36.33 16.03 -7.45
N ASP A 145 36.07 17.01 -8.32
CA ASP A 145 36.14 18.43 -7.98
C ASP A 145 34.76 19.04 -7.68
N ARG A 146 33.66 18.32 -7.95
CA ARG A 146 32.29 18.82 -7.71
C ARG A 146 32.03 19.15 -6.24
N ASP A 147 32.58 18.35 -5.33
CA ASP A 147 32.48 18.60 -3.89
C ASP A 147 33.32 19.80 -3.43
N ARG A 148 34.29 20.24 -4.21
CA ARG A 148 35.10 21.43 -3.93
C ARG A 148 34.49 22.71 -4.49
N ILE A 149 33.48 22.60 -5.36
CA ILE A 149 32.80 23.78 -5.91
C ILE A 149 32.08 24.51 -4.77
N LYS A 150 32.53 25.73 -4.50
CA LYS A 150 31.79 26.68 -3.67
C LYS A 150 30.57 27.17 -4.43
N ILE A 151 29.40 26.92 -3.85
CA ILE A 151 28.09 27.34 -4.35
C ILE A 151 27.45 28.15 -3.24
N ASP A 152 27.54 29.47 -3.36
CA ASP A 152 26.90 30.38 -2.42
C ASP A 152 25.39 30.44 -2.70
N PRO A 153 24.54 30.53 -1.67
CA PRO A 153 23.12 30.77 -1.85
C PRO A 153 22.87 32.18 -2.42
N PRO A 154 21.72 32.39 -3.08
CA PRO A 154 21.39 33.69 -3.71
C PRO A 154 21.26 34.85 -2.71
N TRP A 155 21.04 34.56 -1.44
CA TRP A 155 21.13 35.51 -0.33
C TRP A 155 21.65 34.78 0.93
N GLU A 156 21.78 35.51 2.04
CA GLU A 156 22.32 34.98 3.31
C GLU A 156 21.78 33.58 3.64
N LYS A 157 22.70 32.64 3.86
CA LYS A 157 22.39 31.21 4.02
C LYS A 157 21.37 30.93 5.12
N ASP A 158 21.56 31.54 6.28
CA ASP A 158 20.66 31.34 7.42
C ASP A 158 19.29 31.96 7.17
N LYS A 159 19.25 33.11 6.47
CA LYS A 159 17.99 33.74 6.07
C LYS A 159 17.22 32.87 5.06
N LEU A 160 17.87 32.36 4.02
CA LEU A 160 17.28 31.41 3.06
C LEU A 160 16.70 30.18 3.79
N ARG A 161 17.47 29.62 4.72
CA ARG A 161 17.05 28.45 5.50
C ARG A 161 15.82 28.77 6.35
N ASN A 162 15.85 29.88 7.10
CA ASN A 162 14.76 30.29 7.99
C ASN A 162 13.48 30.64 7.22
N ASP A 163 13.60 31.35 6.10
CA ASP A 163 12.47 31.70 5.23
C ASP A 163 11.79 30.43 4.68
N LEU A 164 12.59 29.47 4.21
CA LEU A 164 12.09 28.19 3.73
C LEU A 164 11.47 27.35 4.86
N GLU A 165 12.07 27.30 6.04
CA GLU A 165 11.51 26.61 7.19
C GLU A 165 10.12 27.16 7.56
N ALA A 166 9.98 28.48 7.62
CA ALA A 166 8.72 29.16 7.90
C ALA A 166 7.66 28.94 6.81
N ALA A 167 8.08 28.85 5.55
CA ALA A 167 7.19 28.47 4.44
C ALA A 167 6.72 27.01 4.56
N LEU A 168 7.63 26.08 4.82
CA LEU A 168 7.33 24.65 4.96
C LEU A 168 6.37 24.36 6.13
N LYS A 169 6.51 25.07 7.25
CA LYS A 169 5.61 24.95 8.41
C LYS A 169 4.15 25.30 8.09
N ARG A 170 3.92 26.23 7.15
CA ARG A 170 2.58 26.67 6.72
C ARG A 170 2.04 25.92 5.50
N MET A 171 2.89 25.12 4.85
CA MET A 171 2.57 24.45 3.60
C MET A 171 1.63 23.27 3.82
N ILE A 172 0.50 23.28 3.12
CA ILE A 172 -0.41 22.14 3.05
C ILE A 172 -0.21 21.43 1.70
N VAL A 173 -0.01 20.12 1.74
CA VAL A 173 0.25 19.30 0.56
C VAL A 173 -1.09 18.98 -0.10
N SER A 174 -1.21 19.34 -1.37
CA SER A 174 -2.34 18.94 -2.21
C SER A 174 -2.22 17.47 -2.61
N HIS A 175 -3.34 16.75 -2.52
CA HIS A 175 -3.48 15.39 -3.01
C HIS A 175 -4.57 15.39 -4.08
N LYS A 176 -4.25 14.83 -5.25
CA LYS A 176 -5.22 14.73 -6.34
C LYS A 176 -6.37 13.80 -5.91
N PRO A 177 -7.62 14.28 -5.89
CA PRO A 177 -8.75 13.42 -5.58
C PRO A 177 -8.95 12.35 -6.67
N ASP A 178 -9.20 11.10 -6.25
CA ASP A 178 -9.58 10.00 -7.14
C ASP A 178 -10.94 9.44 -6.70
N HIS A 179 -12.00 10.00 -7.29
CA HIS A 179 -13.39 9.60 -7.01
C HIS A 179 -13.96 8.73 -8.13
N GLY A 180 -13.10 8.11 -8.91
CA GLY A 180 -13.48 7.20 -9.98
C GLY A 180 -14.07 5.89 -9.44
N TYR A 181 -15.04 5.36 -10.18
CA TYR A 181 -15.60 4.02 -9.92
C TYR A 181 -14.86 2.92 -10.72
N GLN A 182 -13.88 3.31 -11.54
CA GLN A 182 -12.98 2.40 -12.22
C GLN A 182 -12.05 1.70 -11.22
N GLY A 183 -12.08 0.37 -11.22
CA GLY A 183 -11.25 -0.40 -10.30
C GLY A 183 -11.54 -1.89 -10.39
N LYS A 184 -10.80 -2.66 -9.58
CA LYS A 184 -11.03 -4.10 -9.45
C LYS A 184 -12.34 -4.33 -8.70
N LEU A 185 -13.34 -4.88 -9.39
CA LEU A 185 -14.69 -5.07 -8.85
C LEU A 185 -14.75 -6.15 -7.75
N HIS A 186 -13.93 -7.19 -7.87
CA HIS A 186 -13.86 -8.29 -6.90
C HIS A 186 -12.48 -8.96 -6.93
N GLU A 187 -12.13 -9.72 -5.89
CA GLU A 187 -10.92 -10.54 -5.83
C GLU A 187 -10.89 -11.59 -6.95
N ASP A 188 -9.70 -12.07 -7.34
CA ASP A 188 -9.56 -13.03 -8.44
C ASP A 188 -9.97 -14.46 -8.03
N THR A 189 -9.99 -14.72 -6.73
CA THR A 189 -10.29 -16.05 -6.19
C THR A 189 -11.78 -16.32 -6.30
N ALA A 190 -12.11 -17.33 -7.10
CA ALA A 190 -13.44 -17.90 -7.15
C ALA A 190 -13.68 -18.83 -5.96
N TYR A 191 -14.81 -18.65 -5.29
CA TYR A 191 -15.26 -19.47 -4.17
C TYR A 191 -16.50 -20.27 -4.54
N GLY A 192 -16.61 -21.49 -3.99
CA GLY A 192 -17.88 -22.20 -3.92
C GLY A 192 -18.67 -21.75 -2.69
N THR A 193 -20.00 -21.75 -2.79
CA THR A 193 -20.88 -21.39 -1.67
C THR A 193 -21.17 -22.62 -0.80
N VAL A 194 -21.20 -22.44 0.52
CA VAL A 194 -21.70 -23.47 1.44
C VAL A 194 -23.23 -23.40 1.46
N LYS A 195 -23.91 -24.51 1.15
CA LYS A 195 -25.39 -24.54 1.01
C LYS A 195 -26.11 -24.45 2.35
N GLN A 196 -25.54 -25.00 3.40
CA GLN A 196 -26.08 -25.00 4.76
C GLN A 196 -25.01 -24.45 5.69
N GLU A 197 -25.40 -23.56 6.58
CA GLU A 197 -24.47 -23.03 7.56
C GLU A 197 -23.95 -24.15 8.45
N GLU A 198 -22.64 -24.36 8.42
CA GLU A 198 -21.97 -25.32 9.29
C GLU A 198 -21.47 -24.55 10.51
N LEU A 199 -21.88 -24.96 11.71
CA LEU A 199 -21.46 -24.35 12.97
C LEU A 199 -20.33 -25.18 13.61
N ASP A 200 -19.47 -24.53 14.39
CA ASP A 200 -18.55 -25.21 15.29
C ASP A 200 -19.27 -25.66 16.57
N GLU A 201 -18.54 -26.33 17.46
CA GLU A 201 -19.05 -26.84 18.75
C GLU A 201 -19.54 -25.72 19.68
N LYS A 202 -19.13 -24.47 19.42
CA LYS A 202 -19.54 -23.27 20.17
C LYS A 202 -20.67 -22.51 19.47
N GLY A 203 -21.27 -23.07 18.42
CA GLY A 203 -22.36 -22.46 17.67
C GLY A 203 -21.92 -21.33 16.73
N LYS A 204 -20.63 -21.17 16.46
CA LYS A 204 -20.10 -20.14 15.55
C LYS A 204 -20.01 -20.69 14.12
N SER A 205 -20.43 -19.88 13.16
CA SER A 205 -20.33 -20.19 11.72
C SER A 205 -18.89 -20.51 11.31
N LEU A 206 -18.70 -21.69 10.71
CA LEU A 206 -17.43 -22.11 10.09
C LEU A 206 -17.12 -21.28 8.84
N GLY A 207 -18.14 -20.70 8.20
CA GLY A 207 -18.01 -19.82 7.04
C GLY A 207 -18.96 -20.17 5.90
N ASN A 208 -19.22 -19.19 5.04
CA ASN A 208 -20.19 -19.27 3.94
C ASN A 208 -19.54 -19.51 2.56
N LEU A 209 -18.22 -19.44 2.45
CA LEU A 209 -17.44 -19.68 1.24
C LEU A 209 -16.44 -20.82 1.41
N VAL A 210 -16.13 -21.52 0.30
CA VAL A 210 -15.14 -22.60 0.25
C VAL A 210 -14.19 -22.41 -0.93
N TYR A 211 -12.90 -22.63 -0.67
CA TYR A 211 -11.86 -22.68 -1.70
C TYR A 211 -10.89 -23.83 -1.42
N ARG A 212 -9.98 -24.10 -2.36
CA ARG A 212 -8.94 -25.13 -2.21
C ARG A 212 -7.57 -24.49 -2.14
N LYS A 213 -6.75 -24.86 -1.16
CA LYS A 213 -5.33 -24.47 -1.07
C LYS A 213 -4.45 -25.73 -1.03
N ALA A 214 -3.20 -25.60 -1.49
CA ALA A 214 -2.23 -26.69 -1.39
C ALA A 214 -1.91 -26.95 0.09
N LEU A 215 -1.85 -28.22 0.49
CA LEU A 215 -1.64 -28.58 1.89
C LEU A 215 -0.30 -28.05 2.41
N ALA A 216 0.77 -28.21 1.63
CA ALA A 216 2.11 -27.72 1.98
C ALA A 216 2.24 -26.19 2.02
N ALA A 217 1.21 -25.44 1.60
CA ALA A 217 1.20 -23.98 1.59
C ALA A 217 0.24 -23.38 2.62
N LEU A 218 -0.28 -24.20 3.55
CA LEU A 218 -1.11 -23.71 4.64
C LEU A 218 -0.26 -22.98 5.68
N THR A 219 -0.82 -21.92 6.24
CA THR A 219 -0.34 -21.35 7.50
C THR A 219 -0.96 -22.06 8.69
N ASP A 220 -0.40 -21.87 9.88
CA ASP A 220 -0.90 -22.50 11.09
C ASP A 220 -2.39 -22.17 11.37
N ASN A 221 -2.75 -20.88 11.24
CA ASN A 221 -4.14 -20.41 11.38
C ASN A 221 -5.09 -20.96 10.30
N GLU A 222 -4.58 -21.35 9.13
CA GLU A 222 -5.40 -21.91 8.05
C GLU A 222 -5.74 -23.38 8.27
N ILE A 223 -4.96 -24.11 9.08
CA ILE A 223 -5.28 -25.50 9.45
C ILE A 223 -6.65 -25.56 10.13
N GLU A 224 -6.92 -24.63 11.05
CA GLU A 224 -8.23 -24.52 11.74
C GLU A 224 -9.41 -24.30 10.79
N ARG A 225 -9.13 -23.84 9.58
CA ARG A 225 -10.14 -23.54 8.55
C ARG A 225 -10.33 -24.70 7.57
N ILE A 226 -9.68 -25.85 7.76
CA ILE A 226 -9.93 -27.05 6.95
C ILE A 226 -11.37 -27.51 7.19
N ARG A 227 -12.19 -27.55 6.13
CA ARG A 227 -13.62 -27.83 6.26
C ARG A 227 -13.90 -29.21 6.87
N ASP A 228 -13.17 -30.22 6.44
CA ASP A 228 -13.30 -31.59 6.95
C ASP A 228 -12.69 -31.68 8.36
N ARG A 229 -13.55 -31.91 9.37
CA ARG A 229 -13.15 -31.94 10.78
C ARG A 229 -12.14 -33.06 11.08
N ARG A 230 -12.41 -34.27 10.61
CA ARG A 230 -11.49 -35.41 10.82
C ARG A 230 -10.12 -35.14 10.22
N LEU A 231 -10.08 -34.61 9.00
CA LEU A 231 -8.82 -34.25 8.36
C LEU A 231 -8.11 -33.11 9.08
N ARG A 232 -8.86 -32.11 9.54
CA ARG A 232 -8.32 -31.00 10.35
C ARG A 232 -7.60 -31.53 11.58
N ASP A 233 -8.25 -32.39 12.35
CA ASP A 233 -7.71 -32.96 13.59
C ASP A 233 -6.45 -33.79 13.31
N MET A 234 -6.46 -34.60 12.24
CA MET A 234 -5.28 -35.36 11.81
C MET A 234 -4.11 -34.45 11.43
N VAL A 235 -4.35 -33.39 10.66
CA VAL A 235 -3.31 -32.43 10.25
C VAL A 235 -2.78 -31.68 11.47
N ARG A 236 -3.67 -31.21 12.35
CA ARG A 236 -3.30 -30.50 13.58
C ARG A 236 -2.44 -31.38 14.49
N ALA A 237 -2.87 -32.60 14.78
CA ALA A 237 -2.12 -33.53 15.62
C ALA A 237 -0.71 -33.82 15.04
N HIS A 238 -0.60 -33.97 13.73
CA HIS A 238 0.71 -34.18 13.08
C HIS A 238 1.61 -32.94 13.17
N VAL A 239 1.06 -31.76 12.89
CA VAL A 239 1.81 -30.50 12.97
C VAL A 239 2.27 -30.21 14.40
N ASP A 240 1.42 -30.45 15.40
CA ASP A 240 1.76 -30.22 16.81
C ASP A 240 2.85 -31.21 17.28
N ALA A 241 2.80 -32.47 16.84
CA ALA A 241 3.86 -33.44 17.11
C ALA A 241 5.18 -33.06 16.44
N ALA A 242 5.12 -32.55 15.20
CA ALA A 242 6.30 -32.08 14.48
C ALA A 242 6.90 -30.82 15.13
N ALA A 243 6.06 -29.90 15.60
CA ALA A 243 6.47 -28.68 16.30
C ALA A 243 7.21 -28.99 17.62
N LYS A 244 6.79 -30.02 18.37
CA LYS A 244 7.53 -30.51 19.55
C LYS A 244 8.95 -30.99 19.24
N ASN A 245 9.21 -31.37 18.00
CA ASN A 245 10.52 -31.77 17.49
C ASN A 245 11.20 -30.65 16.69
N GLU A 246 10.74 -29.41 16.82
CA GLU A 246 11.26 -28.21 16.13
C GLU A 246 11.25 -28.33 14.60
N ILE A 247 10.37 -29.16 14.05
CA ILE A 247 10.22 -29.31 12.60
C ILE A 247 9.41 -28.13 12.05
N PRO A 248 9.93 -27.39 11.05
CA PRO A 248 9.20 -26.28 10.45
C PRO A 248 7.86 -26.72 9.85
N LEU A 249 6.82 -25.88 10.00
CA LEU A 249 5.45 -26.15 9.54
C LEU A 249 5.39 -26.65 8.08
N ALA A 250 6.11 -25.98 7.17
CA ALA A 250 6.12 -26.34 5.76
C ALA A 250 6.63 -27.78 5.54
N LYS A 251 7.64 -28.21 6.30
CA LYS A 251 8.18 -29.57 6.26
C LYS A 251 7.19 -30.56 6.88
N ALA A 252 6.61 -30.25 8.04
CA ALA A 252 5.60 -31.08 8.67
C ALA A 252 4.38 -31.35 7.76
N LEU A 253 3.92 -30.34 7.02
CA LEU A 253 2.81 -30.48 6.07
C LEU A 253 3.17 -31.31 4.83
N LEU A 254 4.42 -31.25 4.38
CA LEU A 254 4.95 -32.11 3.31
C LEU A 254 5.06 -33.56 3.79
N ASP A 255 5.62 -33.76 4.98
CA ASP A 255 5.78 -35.07 5.60
C ASP A 255 4.41 -35.71 5.83
N PHE A 256 3.41 -34.98 6.35
CA PHE A 256 2.04 -35.48 6.46
C PHE A 256 1.47 -35.89 5.10
N ARG A 257 1.62 -35.05 4.07
CA ARG A 257 1.13 -35.34 2.70
C ARG A 257 1.67 -36.66 2.18
N ASP A 258 2.96 -36.92 2.41
CA ASP A 258 3.69 -38.02 1.80
C ASP A 258 3.62 -39.31 2.65
N SER A 259 3.44 -39.18 3.97
CA SER A 259 3.38 -40.27 4.93
C SER A 259 1.98 -40.73 5.31
N VAL A 260 0.94 -39.89 5.17
CA VAL A 260 -0.42 -40.27 5.59
C VAL A 260 -0.90 -41.51 4.83
N ARG A 261 -1.37 -42.51 5.58
CA ARG A 261 -1.98 -43.74 5.07
C ARG A 261 -3.35 -43.89 5.70
N ASP A 262 -4.34 -43.23 5.09
CA ASP A 262 -5.75 -43.31 5.48
C ASP A 262 -6.56 -43.87 4.29
N PRO A 263 -7.49 -44.82 4.50
CA PRO A 263 -8.32 -45.38 3.42
C PRO A 263 -9.07 -44.32 2.59
N HIS A 264 -9.46 -43.20 3.20
CA HIS A 264 -10.15 -42.10 2.54
C HIS A 264 -9.19 -41.15 1.78
N ILE A 265 -7.88 -41.29 1.99
CA ILE A 265 -6.81 -40.46 1.39
C ILE A 265 -5.86 -41.34 0.56
N LYS A 266 -6.30 -42.53 0.14
CA LYS A 266 -5.49 -43.52 -0.59
C LYS A 266 -4.82 -43.01 -1.87
N HIS A 267 -5.34 -41.95 -2.48
CA HIS A 267 -4.79 -41.32 -3.70
C HIS A 267 -3.89 -40.11 -3.41
N GLY A 268 -3.55 -39.86 -2.15
CA GLY A 268 -2.73 -38.74 -1.68
C GLY A 268 -3.51 -37.44 -1.50
N LEU A 269 -2.95 -36.51 -0.72
CA LEU A 269 -3.58 -35.25 -0.33
C LEU A 269 -2.84 -34.01 -0.83
N LYS A 270 -3.07 -33.61 -2.08
CA LYS A 270 -2.38 -32.42 -2.63
C LYS A 270 -2.97 -31.10 -2.16
N ARG A 271 -4.30 -31.03 -2.05
CA ARG A 271 -5.06 -29.81 -1.71
C ARG A 271 -6.20 -30.14 -0.76
N VAL A 272 -6.47 -29.22 0.16
CA VAL A 272 -7.59 -29.32 1.10
C VAL A 272 -8.60 -28.21 0.83
N ARG A 273 -9.86 -28.44 1.22
CA ARG A 273 -10.91 -27.42 1.19
C ARG A 273 -10.87 -26.62 2.47
N LEU A 274 -10.84 -25.30 2.34
CA LEU A 274 -10.90 -24.37 3.46
C LEU A 274 -12.20 -23.59 3.42
N VAL A 275 -12.74 -23.29 4.59
CA VAL A 275 -13.86 -22.38 4.78
C VAL A 275 -13.37 -20.94 4.93
N LYS A 276 -14.15 -19.99 4.43
CA LYS A 276 -13.96 -18.54 4.57
C LYS A 276 -15.31 -17.92 4.91
N SER A 277 -15.32 -17.09 5.95
CA SER A 277 -16.46 -16.22 6.24
C SER A 277 -16.31 -14.92 5.45
N GLU A 278 -17.36 -14.51 4.77
CA GLU A 278 -17.45 -13.26 4.03
C GLU A 278 -18.76 -12.57 4.37
N LYS A 279 -18.73 -11.25 4.61
CA LYS A 279 -19.95 -10.51 4.93
C LYS A 279 -20.88 -10.49 3.69
N PRO A 280 -22.21 -10.54 3.88
CA PRO A 280 -23.17 -10.45 2.77
C PRO A 280 -22.90 -9.29 1.82
N ASP A 281 -22.56 -8.11 2.34
CA ASP A 281 -22.32 -6.91 1.54
C ASP A 281 -21.07 -6.99 0.65
N TYR A 282 -20.15 -7.91 0.96
CA TYR A 282 -18.93 -8.16 0.19
C TYR A 282 -19.07 -9.40 -0.70
N LEU A 283 -20.20 -10.12 -0.68
CA LEU A 283 -20.42 -11.25 -1.55
C LEU A 283 -20.86 -10.80 -2.93
N VAL A 284 -20.12 -11.27 -3.94
CA VAL A 284 -20.44 -11.08 -5.35
C VAL A 284 -20.84 -12.43 -5.95
N PRO A 285 -22.13 -12.80 -5.93
CA PRO A 285 -22.59 -14.08 -6.46
C PRO A 285 -22.67 -14.05 -7.99
N VAL A 286 -22.22 -15.14 -8.61
CA VAL A 286 -22.43 -15.41 -10.03
C VAL A 286 -23.56 -16.41 -10.15
N LYS A 287 -24.62 -15.99 -10.84
CA LYS A 287 -25.85 -16.76 -11.04
C LYS A 287 -25.86 -17.37 -12.43
N ASP A 288 -26.34 -18.60 -12.52
CA ASP A 288 -26.66 -19.22 -13.79
C ASP A 288 -27.84 -18.44 -14.44
N PRO A 289 -27.72 -17.97 -15.69
CA PRO A 289 -28.76 -17.14 -16.31
C PRO A 289 -30.10 -17.85 -16.53
N LYS A 290 -30.10 -19.19 -16.65
CA LYS A 290 -31.31 -19.97 -16.93
C LYS A 290 -32.07 -20.33 -15.66
N THR A 291 -31.33 -20.72 -14.61
CA THR A 291 -31.91 -21.21 -13.35
C THR A 291 -31.93 -20.18 -12.24
N GLY A 292 -31.14 -19.11 -12.36
CA GLY A 292 -30.92 -18.11 -11.30
C GLY A 292 -30.07 -18.62 -10.13
N ALA A 293 -29.65 -19.89 -10.14
CA ALA A 293 -28.91 -20.50 -9.05
C ALA A 293 -27.48 -19.96 -8.97
N VAL A 294 -27.02 -19.65 -7.75
CA VAL A 294 -25.63 -19.26 -7.50
C VAL A 294 -24.74 -20.50 -7.63
N TYR A 295 -23.80 -20.48 -8.57
CA TYR A 295 -22.84 -21.58 -8.75
C TYR A 295 -21.43 -21.20 -8.30
N LYS A 296 -21.16 -19.91 -8.08
CA LYS A 296 -19.86 -19.39 -7.67
C LYS A 296 -20.02 -18.02 -7.03
N SER A 297 -19.11 -17.66 -6.12
CA SER A 297 -19.07 -16.34 -5.52
C SER A 297 -17.65 -15.78 -5.52
N TYR A 298 -17.55 -14.45 -5.48
CA TYR A 298 -16.32 -13.71 -5.25
C TYR A 298 -16.47 -12.82 -4.02
N SER A 299 -15.33 -12.37 -3.47
CA SER A 299 -15.30 -11.27 -2.51
C SER A 299 -15.14 -9.96 -3.25
N ALA A 300 -15.97 -8.96 -2.96
CA ALA A 300 -15.88 -7.62 -3.55
C ALA A 300 -14.54 -6.93 -3.24
N GLY A 301 -13.87 -7.33 -2.16
CA GLY A 301 -12.54 -6.83 -1.80
C GLY A 301 -12.58 -5.40 -1.28
N LYS A 302 -12.29 -4.41 -2.13
CA LYS A 302 -12.05 -3.03 -1.69
C LYS A 302 -13.31 -2.16 -1.76
N ASN A 303 -13.40 -1.23 -0.81
CA ASN A 303 -14.37 -0.14 -0.83
C ASN A 303 -13.90 0.98 -1.76
N VAL A 304 -14.84 1.59 -2.46
CA VAL A 304 -14.59 2.81 -3.25
C VAL A 304 -14.72 4.06 -2.38
N PHE A 305 -15.77 4.13 -1.55
CA PHE A 305 -16.00 5.22 -0.61
C PHE A 305 -16.72 4.75 0.66
N ILE A 306 -16.73 5.60 1.68
CA ILE A 306 -17.62 5.52 2.85
C ILE A 306 -18.46 6.80 2.90
N GLU A 307 -19.76 6.68 3.12
CA GLU A 307 -20.60 7.78 3.58
C GLU A 307 -20.72 7.75 5.08
N ILE A 308 -20.39 8.88 5.71
CA ILE A 308 -20.58 9.11 7.14
C ILE A 308 -21.79 10.04 7.28
N PHE A 309 -22.73 9.65 8.13
CA PHE A 309 -23.99 10.35 8.36
C PHE A 309 -24.27 10.46 9.85
N GLU A 310 -25.05 11.48 10.22
CA GLU A 310 -25.51 11.71 11.58
C GLU A 310 -26.94 11.19 11.72
N LEU A 311 -27.15 10.28 12.68
CA LEU A 311 -28.46 9.78 13.07
C LEU A 311 -29.25 10.86 13.84
N PRO A 312 -30.59 10.74 13.96
CA PRO A 312 -31.43 11.71 14.68
C PRO A 312 -31.06 11.92 16.15
N ASP A 313 -30.43 10.93 16.79
CA ASP A 313 -29.91 11.01 18.16
C ASP A 313 -28.55 11.74 18.25
N GLY A 314 -28.01 12.15 17.11
CA GLY A 314 -26.70 12.78 16.96
C GLY A 314 -25.55 11.79 16.77
N THR A 315 -25.76 10.47 16.84
CA THR A 315 -24.67 9.50 16.67
C THR A 315 -24.15 9.51 15.23
N TRP A 316 -22.83 9.44 15.04
CA TRP A 316 -22.25 9.33 13.70
C TRP A 316 -22.08 7.85 13.33
N ASP A 317 -22.64 7.45 12.20
CA ASP A 317 -22.50 6.10 11.64
C ASP A 317 -22.05 6.18 10.19
N GLY A 318 -21.72 5.04 9.58
CA GLY A 318 -21.23 5.03 8.21
C GLY A 318 -21.53 3.75 7.44
N GLU A 319 -21.76 3.93 6.14
CA GLU A 319 -21.97 2.83 5.19
C GLU A 319 -20.98 2.96 4.04
N ALA A 320 -20.38 1.84 3.65
CA ALA A 320 -19.43 1.79 2.55
C ALA A 320 -20.06 1.20 1.30
N ALA A 321 -19.61 1.70 0.15
CA ALA A 321 -19.84 1.01 -1.12
C ALA A 321 -18.54 0.33 -1.58
N THR A 322 -18.66 -0.93 -2.00
CA THR A 322 -17.59 -1.64 -2.72
C THR A 322 -17.51 -1.17 -4.18
N PHE A 323 -16.37 -1.43 -4.84
CA PHE A 323 -16.26 -1.15 -6.28
C PHE A 323 -17.33 -1.91 -7.10
N PHE A 324 -17.65 -3.15 -6.73
CA PHE A 324 -18.71 -3.92 -7.39
C PHE A 324 -20.07 -3.22 -7.28
N GLN A 325 -20.45 -2.88 -6.04
CA GLN A 325 -21.72 -2.23 -5.73
C GLN A 325 -21.87 -0.88 -6.44
N ALA A 326 -20.86 -0.01 -6.36
CA ALA A 326 -20.90 1.31 -6.98
C ALA A 326 -20.99 1.27 -8.52
N ASN A 327 -20.69 0.12 -9.16
CA ASN A 327 -20.85 -0.10 -10.59
C ASN A 327 -22.15 -0.85 -10.96
N GLN A 328 -23.03 -1.15 -10.01
CA GLN A 328 -24.36 -1.67 -10.31
C GLN A 328 -25.33 -0.52 -10.55
N THR A 329 -26.10 -0.58 -11.65
CA THR A 329 -27.10 0.44 -11.98
C THR A 329 -28.20 0.59 -10.93
N SER A 330 -28.51 -0.47 -10.20
CA SER A 330 -29.56 -0.50 -9.19
C SER A 330 -29.05 -0.33 -7.76
N HIS A 331 -27.75 -0.10 -7.55
CA HIS A 331 -27.22 -0.01 -6.18
C HIS A 331 -27.51 1.36 -5.59
N ALA A 332 -28.20 1.33 -4.45
CA ALA A 332 -28.32 2.44 -3.53
C ALA A 332 -27.77 1.99 -2.17
N LEU A 333 -27.20 2.94 -1.42
CA LEU A 333 -26.89 2.72 -0.02
C LEU A 333 -28.18 2.52 0.76
N THR A 334 -28.11 1.74 1.82
CA THR A 334 -29.28 1.32 2.58
C THR A 334 -29.63 2.29 3.71
N TRP A 335 -28.66 3.05 4.21
CA TRP A 335 -28.83 3.96 5.34
C TRP A 335 -29.91 5.03 5.14
N PRO A 336 -30.15 5.63 3.95
CA PRO A 336 -31.20 6.64 3.80
C PRO A 336 -32.60 6.05 4.03
N ALA A 337 -32.82 4.80 3.61
CA ALA A 337 -34.08 4.10 3.83
C ALA A 337 -34.18 3.56 5.27
N LYS A 338 -33.07 3.09 5.83
CA LYS A 338 -33.01 2.55 7.19
C LYS A 338 -33.17 3.64 8.26
N PHE A 339 -32.69 4.85 7.98
CA PHE A 339 -32.70 5.99 8.88
C PHE A 339 -33.21 7.26 8.17
N PRO A 340 -34.54 7.41 7.93
CA PRO A 340 -35.10 8.51 7.14
C PRO A 340 -34.86 9.93 7.69
N GLY A 341 -34.46 10.06 8.97
CA GLY A 341 -34.08 11.33 9.59
C GLY A 341 -32.58 11.57 9.67
N ALA A 342 -31.76 10.65 9.16
CA ALA A 342 -30.31 10.80 9.18
C ALA A 342 -29.84 11.83 8.15
N ARG A 343 -28.77 12.55 8.49
CA ARG A 343 -28.19 13.60 7.65
C ARG A 343 -26.82 13.19 7.14
N LEU A 344 -26.64 13.17 5.82
CA LEU A 344 -25.32 12.94 5.23
C LEU A 344 -24.35 14.05 5.66
N LEU A 345 -23.20 13.66 6.21
CA LEU A 345 -22.15 14.59 6.61
C LEU A 345 -21.08 14.71 5.54
N MET A 346 -20.60 13.56 5.06
CA MET A 346 -19.54 13.50 4.06
C MET A 346 -19.47 12.13 3.40
N ARG A 347 -19.09 12.12 2.13
CA ARG A 347 -18.60 10.94 1.41
C ARG A 347 -17.08 11.03 1.31
N LEU A 348 -16.38 9.99 1.78
CA LEU A 348 -14.92 9.90 1.83
C LEU A 348 -14.41 8.81 0.92
N PHE A 349 -13.54 9.21 0.00
CA PHE A 349 -12.71 8.33 -0.82
C PHE A 349 -11.32 8.23 -0.22
N LYS A 350 -10.53 7.26 -0.70
CA LYS A 350 -9.10 7.28 -0.44
C LYS A 350 -8.48 8.56 -1.02
N ASP A 351 -7.49 9.09 -0.31
CA ASP A 351 -6.75 10.32 -0.63
C ASP A 351 -7.57 11.63 -0.51
N ASP A 352 -8.84 11.55 -0.08
CA ASP A 352 -9.56 12.73 0.38
C ASP A 352 -8.88 13.34 1.62
N LEU A 353 -9.05 14.65 1.78
CA LEU A 353 -8.50 15.41 2.90
C LEU A 353 -9.61 15.80 3.88
N LEU A 354 -9.27 15.75 5.17
CA LEU A 354 -10.09 16.23 6.27
C LEU A 354 -9.33 17.32 7.03
N ARG A 355 -10.05 18.33 7.52
CA ARG A 355 -9.57 19.19 8.60
C ARG A 355 -10.17 18.66 9.91
N ILE A 356 -9.32 18.43 10.91
CA ILE A 356 -9.69 17.92 12.22
C ILE A 356 -9.03 18.75 13.33
N ASP A 357 -9.71 18.90 14.46
CA ASP A 357 -9.15 19.45 15.70
C ASP A 357 -8.56 18.28 16.51
N TYR A 358 -7.25 18.08 16.43
CA TYR A 358 -6.54 16.93 17.00
C TYR A 358 -5.38 17.40 17.86
N GLU A 359 -5.29 16.90 19.10
CA GLU A 359 -4.27 17.32 20.08
C GLU A 359 -4.23 18.84 20.33
N GLY A 360 -5.39 19.50 20.26
CA GLY A 360 -5.52 20.95 20.49
C GLY A 360 -5.17 21.83 19.29
N GLU A 361 -4.84 21.25 18.14
CA GLU A 361 -4.48 21.97 16.92
C GLU A 361 -5.38 21.59 15.74
N SER A 362 -5.64 22.54 14.85
CA SER A 362 -6.33 22.26 13.59
C SER A 362 -5.33 21.68 12.58
N ARG A 363 -5.54 20.43 12.17
CA ARG A 363 -4.65 19.68 11.27
C ARG A 363 -5.37 19.24 10.01
N VAL A 364 -4.66 19.24 8.88
CA VAL A 364 -5.14 18.64 7.63
C VAL A 364 -4.58 17.23 7.49
N VAL A 365 -5.46 16.25 7.40
CA VAL A 365 -5.13 14.83 7.33
C VAL A 365 -5.71 14.19 6.08
N ARG A 366 -5.04 13.15 5.58
CA ARG A 366 -5.42 12.38 4.41
C ARG A 366 -6.05 11.05 4.81
N VAL A 367 -7.13 10.68 4.12
CA VAL A 367 -7.76 9.36 4.24
C VAL A 367 -6.91 8.31 3.52
N VAL A 368 -6.20 7.48 4.26
CA VAL A 368 -5.29 6.47 3.68
C VAL A 368 -5.97 5.11 3.50
N ARG A 369 -6.86 4.73 4.42
CA ARG A 369 -7.64 3.48 4.33
C ARG A 369 -9.07 3.68 4.83
N LEU A 370 -9.99 2.99 4.17
CA LEU A 370 -11.41 2.90 4.54
C LEU A 370 -11.62 1.59 5.33
N GLU A 371 -12.09 1.67 6.57
CA GLU A 371 -12.23 0.51 7.48
C GLU A 371 -13.64 0.46 8.11
N PRO A 372 -14.71 0.31 7.31
CA PRO A 372 -16.10 0.41 7.80
C PRO A 372 -16.44 -0.70 8.80
N SER A 373 -15.81 -1.87 8.71
CA SER A 373 -16.00 -2.96 9.69
C SER A 373 -15.53 -2.62 11.10
N ALA A 374 -14.72 -1.58 11.26
CA ALA A 374 -14.25 -1.04 12.53
C ALA A 374 -14.79 0.38 12.78
N SER A 375 -15.82 0.80 12.04
CA SER A 375 -16.47 2.12 12.11
C SER A 375 -15.48 3.28 12.11
N ARG A 376 -14.46 3.18 11.24
CA ARG A 376 -13.37 4.17 11.20
C ARG A 376 -12.76 4.34 9.81
N VAL A 377 -12.02 5.43 9.68
CA VAL A 377 -11.04 5.64 8.61
C VAL A 377 -9.64 5.76 9.20
N ARG A 378 -8.64 5.34 8.44
CA ARG A 378 -7.24 5.45 8.83
C ARG A 378 -6.63 6.70 8.20
N LEU A 379 -6.10 7.59 9.04
CA LEU A 379 -5.67 8.92 8.67
C LEU A 379 -4.17 9.09 8.90
N ALA A 380 -3.55 9.95 8.09
CA ALA A 380 -2.17 10.42 8.25
C ALA A 380 -2.14 11.91 7.95
N GLU A 381 -1.22 12.68 8.53
CA GLU A 381 -1.06 14.08 8.13
C GLU A 381 -0.76 14.21 6.63
N HIS A 382 -1.24 15.28 6.00
CA HIS A 382 -1.14 15.46 4.54
C HIS A 382 0.29 15.35 3.99
N LYS A 383 1.29 15.60 4.83
CA LYS A 383 2.72 15.58 4.51
C LYS A 383 3.32 14.17 4.55
N GLU A 384 2.71 13.21 5.21
CA GLU A 384 3.30 11.89 5.48
C GLU A 384 3.33 11.00 4.22
N THR A 385 4.49 10.39 3.97
CA THR A 385 4.74 9.46 2.87
C THR A 385 5.65 8.29 3.28
N GLY A 386 6.09 7.48 2.31
CA GLY A 386 6.81 6.23 2.53
C GLY A 386 5.88 5.06 2.85
N VAL A 387 6.45 3.98 3.38
CA VAL A 387 5.68 2.78 3.76
C VAL A 387 5.08 2.97 5.15
N LEU A 388 3.95 3.68 5.21
CA LEU A 388 3.35 4.15 6.47
C LEU A 388 3.09 3.05 7.51
N GLN A 389 2.81 1.81 7.09
CA GLN A 389 2.65 0.71 8.05
C GLN A 389 3.98 0.33 8.71
N GLU A 390 5.06 0.19 7.94
CA GLU A 390 6.39 -0.11 8.48
C GLU A 390 6.88 1.03 9.39
N ARG A 391 6.59 2.29 9.01
CA ARG A 391 6.87 3.46 9.85
C ARG A 391 6.09 3.42 11.17
N HIS A 392 4.81 3.05 11.12
CA HIS A 392 4.01 2.90 12.34
C HIS A 392 4.50 1.77 13.24
N ASP A 393 4.95 0.68 12.65
CA ASP A 393 5.42 -0.51 13.37
C ASP A 393 6.84 -0.32 13.91
N ASN A 394 7.62 0.62 13.35
CA ASN A 394 8.95 0.99 13.84
C ASN A 394 8.84 1.90 15.10
N PRO A 395 9.33 1.44 16.27
CA PRO A 395 9.30 2.24 17.50
C PRO A 395 10.05 3.57 17.38
N ASP A 396 11.12 3.59 16.59
CA ASP A 396 11.97 4.77 16.45
C ASP A 396 11.31 5.82 15.54
N ASP A 397 10.51 5.42 14.55
CA ASP A 397 9.85 6.39 13.65
C ASP A 397 8.75 7.15 14.41
N PRO A 398 8.69 8.49 14.30
CA PRO A 398 7.68 9.31 14.98
C PRO A 398 6.25 9.09 14.46
N PHE A 399 6.08 8.56 13.25
CA PHE A 399 4.77 8.45 12.61
C PHE A 399 3.88 7.45 13.33
N ARG A 400 2.66 7.88 13.67
CA ARG A 400 1.60 7.00 14.17
C ARG A 400 0.33 7.24 13.39
N TRP A 401 -0.42 6.16 13.14
CA TRP A 401 -1.73 6.27 12.53
C TRP A 401 -2.66 7.07 13.41
N ILE A 402 -3.40 8.00 12.79
CA ILE A 402 -4.56 8.62 13.41
C ILE A 402 -5.76 7.73 13.06
N PHE A 403 -6.36 7.10 14.06
CA PHE A 403 -7.55 6.29 13.89
C PHE A 403 -8.78 7.18 14.05
N GLY A 404 -9.42 7.52 12.93
CA GLY A 404 -10.65 8.32 12.94
C GLY A 404 -11.88 7.43 13.08
N GLN A 405 -12.18 6.95 14.30
CA GLN A 405 -13.51 6.40 14.58
C GLN A 405 -14.57 7.50 14.35
N TYR A 406 -15.77 7.13 13.92
CA TYR A 406 -16.81 8.12 13.58
C TYR A 406 -17.13 9.06 14.75
N ASP A 407 -17.23 8.54 15.98
CA ASP A 407 -17.41 9.36 17.18
C ASP A 407 -16.23 10.29 17.46
N ARG A 408 -15.00 9.82 17.26
CA ARG A 408 -13.79 10.66 17.39
C ARG A 408 -13.75 11.75 16.32
N LEU A 409 -14.16 11.46 15.10
CA LEU A 409 -14.26 12.45 14.04
C LEU A 409 -15.29 13.53 14.38
N LYS A 410 -16.41 13.15 15.04
CA LYS A 410 -17.36 14.12 15.58
C LYS A 410 -16.72 15.02 16.65
N GLU A 411 -16.03 14.42 17.62
CA GLU A 411 -15.32 15.16 18.69
C GLU A 411 -14.27 16.13 18.11
N TRP A 412 -13.53 15.69 17.09
CA TRP A 412 -12.53 16.49 16.38
C TRP A 412 -13.12 17.43 15.34
N LYS A 413 -14.45 17.58 15.29
CA LYS A 413 -15.18 18.44 14.34
C LYS A 413 -14.73 18.24 12.90
N ALA A 414 -14.51 16.98 12.53
CA ALA A 414 -13.97 16.62 11.25
C ALA A 414 -14.82 17.18 10.12
N GLU A 415 -14.17 17.80 9.14
CA GLU A 415 -14.82 18.26 7.94
C GLU A 415 -13.99 17.94 6.71
N ARG A 416 -14.67 17.63 5.62
CA ARG A 416 -14.02 17.37 4.35
C ARG A 416 -13.52 18.68 3.74
N VAL A 417 -12.25 18.67 3.32
CA VAL A 417 -11.61 19.79 2.66
C VAL A 417 -10.97 19.34 1.35
N ARG A 418 -10.79 20.26 0.41
CA ARG A 418 -9.89 20.10 -0.73
C ARG A 418 -8.74 21.08 -0.59
N VAL A 419 -7.58 20.70 -1.06
CA VAL A 419 -6.42 21.57 -1.12
C VAL A 419 -6.08 21.78 -2.58
N ASP A 420 -6.14 23.03 -3.04
CA ASP A 420 -5.80 23.34 -4.43
C ASP A 420 -4.29 23.19 -4.69
N GLU A 421 -3.88 23.33 -5.95
CA GLU A 421 -2.51 23.14 -6.41
C GLU A 421 -1.52 24.13 -5.76
N LEU A 422 -2.02 25.21 -5.16
CA LEU A 422 -1.23 26.22 -4.44
C LEU A 422 -1.19 25.97 -2.92
N GLY A 423 -1.82 24.90 -2.43
CA GLY A 423 -1.87 24.58 -1.01
C GLY A 423 -2.97 25.30 -0.24
N ARG A 424 -3.93 25.96 -0.90
CA ARG A 424 -5.03 26.65 -0.23
C ARG A 424 -6.13 25.66 0.13
N VAL A 425 -6.60 25.72 1.37
CA VAL A 425 -7.62 24.83 1.91
C VAL A 425 -9.01 25.40 1.63
N TRP A 426 -9.87 24.58 1.04
CA TRP A 426 -11.26 24.91 0.72
C TRP A 426 -12.19 23.89 1.36
N ARG A 427 -13.23 24.37 2.05
CA ARG A 427 -14.26 23.49 2.63
C ARG A 427 -15.07 22.83 1.52
N VAL A 428 -15.38 21.54 1.69
CA VAL A 428 -16.23 20.79 0.77
C VAL A 428 -17.52 20.44 1.49
N HIS A 429 -18.63 21.02 1.04
CA HIS A 429 -19.95 20.66 1.52
C HIS A 429 -20.45 19.40 0.81
N PRO A 430 -21.13 18.47 1.51
CA PRO A 430 -21.82 17.37 0.85
C PRO A 430 -22.84 17.96 -0.14
N LYS A 431 -22.88 17.39 -1.35
CA LYS A 431 -23.96 17.67 -2.29
C LYS A 431 -25.16 16.84 -1.82
N ASN A 432 -26.29 17.49 -1.55
CA ASN A 432 -27.56 16.83 -1.24
C ASN A 432 -27.99 15.89 -2.35
#